data_AF-A0A1G2RCZ6-F1
#
_entry.id   AF-A0A1G2RCZ6-F1
#
_cell.length_a   1.000
_cell.length_b   1.000
_cell.length_c   1.000
_cell.angle_alpha   90.00
_cell.angle_beta   90.00
_cell.angle_gamma   90.00
#
_symmetry.space_group_name_H-M   'P 1'
#
loop_
_entity.id
_entity.type
_entity.pdbx_description
1 polymer ?
#
loop_
_entity_poly.entity_id
_entity_poly.type
_entity_poly.pdbx_seq_one_letter_code
_entity_poly.pdbx_strand_id
1 'polypeptide(L)'
;MASDYEKTATIERFLERIITRAIDINQHIISEAGKGTEVVRGYGDTFLVLAGLGIYPKEFAEEIAPSAGLRNRLVHEYDTADREIIYTSVSEALEQYAKYCAYILDFMEKQ
;
A
#
# COMPACT_ATOMS: atom_id res chain seq x y z
N MET A 1 -10.26 16.01 -22.79
CA MET A 1 -11.03 15.86 -21.54
C MET A 1 -11.42 14.40 -21.27
N ALA A 2 -12.05 13.67 -22.20
CA ALA A 2 -12.34 12.22 -22.01
C ALA A 2 -11.09 11.34 -21.80
N SER A 3 -10.01 11.56 -22.58
CA SER A 3 -8.78 10.77 -22.49
C SER A 3 -8.03 10.90 -21.15
N ASP A 4 -8.12 12.04 -20.47
CA ASP A 4 -7.46 12.23 -19.17
C ASP A 4 -8.21 11.47 -18.07
N TYR A 5 -9.55 11.47 -18.13
CA TYR A 5 -10.39 10.73 -17.19
C TYR A 5 -10.20 9.22 -17.30
N GLU A 6 -10.08 8.69 -18.53
CA GLU A 6 -9.80 7.27 -18.77
C GLU A 6 -8.42 6.84 -18.21
N LYS A 7 -7.39 7.67 -18.38
CA LYS A 7 -6.04 7.42 -17.82
C LYS A 7 -6.06 7.40 -16.30
N THR A 8 -6.74 8.37 -15.71
CA THR A 8 -6.97 8.49 -14.27
C THR A 8 -7.65 7.23 -13.70
N ALA A 9 -8.78 6.83 -14.26
CA ALA A 9 -9.54 5.66 -13.78
C ALA A 9 -8.72 4.37 -13.91
N THR A 10 -7.89 4.29 -14.94
CA THR A 10 -6.95 3.18 -15.14
C THR A 10 -5.88 3.15 -14.04
N ILE A 11 -5.29 4.30 -13.69
CA ILE A 11 -4.30 4.42 -12.60
C ILE A 11 -4.92 4.03 -11.26
N GLU A 12 -6.11 4.56 -10.94
CA GLU A 12 -6.84 4.21 -9.72
C GLU A 12 -7.05 2.71 -9.60
N ARG A 13 -7.49 2.07 -10.70
CA ARG A 13 -7.72 0.62 -10.74
C ARG A 13 -6.43 -0.18 -10.56
N PHE A 14 -5.31 0.29 -11.09
CA PHE A 14 -4.02 -0.37 -10.87
C PHE A 14 -3.54 -0.22 -9.44
N LEU A 15 -3.63 0.97 -8.85
CA LEU A 15 -3.28 1.21 -7.46
C LEU A 15 -4.13 0.36 -6.51
N GLU A 16 -5.45 0.33 -6.72
CA GLU A 16 -6.36 -0.52 -5.95
C GLU A 16 -5.89 -1.98 -5.96
N ARG A 17 -5.55 -2.51 -7.16
CA ARG A 17 -5.07 -3.90 -7.29
C ARG A 17 -3.72 -4.11 -6.59
N ILE A 18 -2.78 -3.17 -6.70
CA ILE A 18 -1.48 -3.27 -6.03
C ILE A 18 -1.66 -3.31 -4.51
N ILE A 19 -2.47 -2.39 -3.96
CA ILE A 19 -2.77 -2.29 -2.53
C ILE A 19 -3.43 -3.58 -2.03
N THR A 20 -4.46 -4.08 -2.72
CA THR A 20 -5.13 -5.33 -2.33
C THR A 20 -4.16 -6.51 -2.34
N ARG A 21 -3.28 -6.62 -3.34
CA ARG A 21 -2.29 -7.70 -3.38
C ARG A 21 -1.26 -7.61 -2.26
N ALA A 22 -0.81 -6.41 -1.92
CA ALA A 22 0.08 -6.25 -0.77
C ALA A 22 -0.60 -6.65 0.54
N ILE A 23 -1.88 -6.28 0.73
CA ILE A 23 -2.67 -6.72 1.90
C ILE A 23 -2.78 -8.25 1.95
N ASP A 24 -3.11 -8.90 0.82
CA ASP A 24 -3.19 -10.37 0.75
C ASP A 24 -1.85 -11.01 1.15
N ILE A 25 -0.74 -10.49 0.64
CA ILE A 25 0.63 -10.94 0.96
C ILE A 25 0.92 -10.73 2.45
N ASN A 26 0.64 -9.55 2.99
CA ASN A 26 0.86 -9.24 4.40
C ASN A 26 0.09 -10.22 5.29
N GLN A 27 -1.19 -10.46 4.99
CA GLN A 27 -2.02 -11.39 5.76
C GLN A 27 -1.48 -12.81 5.73
N HIS A 28 -1.02 -13.26 4.57
CA HIS A 28 -0.39 -14.59 4.45
C HIS A 28 0.91 -14.68 5.25
N ILE A 29 1.78 -13.66 5.18
CA ILE A 29 3.02 -13.64 5.97
C ILE A 29 2.70 -13.62 7.47
N ILE A 30 1.71 -12.83 7.90
CA ILE A 30 1.28 -12.77 9.30
C ILE A 30 0.75 -14.13 9.76
N SER A 31 0.00 -14.86 8.92
CA SER A 31 -0.50 -16.18 9.30
C SER A 31 0.59 -17.23 9.45
N GLU A 32 1.66 -17.15 8.65
CA GLU A 32 2.75 -18.13 8.67
C GLU A 32 3.85 -17.79 9.68
N ALA A 33 4.24 -16.52 9.78
CA ALA A 33 5.38 -16.06 10.59
C ALA A 33 4.98 -15.35 11.89
N GLY A 34 3.69 -15.03 12.06
CA GLY A 34 3.16 -14.38 13.26
C GLY A 34 3.04 -15.32 14.46
N LYS A 35 2.76 -14.73 15.63
CA LYS A 35 2.55 -15.43 16.90
C LYS A 35 1.07 -15.75 17.16
N GLY A 36 0.17 -15.34 16.26
CA GLY A 36 -1.28 -15.48 16.42
C GLY A 36 -1.90 -14.50 17.43
N THR A 37 -1.15 -13.46 17.83
CA THR A 37 -1.57 -12.45 18.82
C THR A 37 -1.63 -11.04 18.24
N GLU A 38 -1.25 -10.90 16.97
CA GLU A 38 -1.25 -9.67 16.20
C GLU A 38 -2.67 -9.14 16.05
N VAL A 39 -2.85 -7.85 16.32
CA VAL A 39 -4.16 -7.19 16.23
C VAL A 39 -4.24 -6.46 14.90
N VAL A 40 -5.05 -6.98 13.98
CA VAL A 40 -5.36 -6.36 12.68
C VAL A 40 -6.82 -5.89 12.71
N ARG A 41 -7.03 -4.58 12.88
CA ARG A 41 -8.38 -3.95 12.90
C ARG A 41 -8.75 -3.37 11.54
N GLY A 42 -7.76 -3.05 10.71
CA GLY A 42 -7.94 -2.60 9.34
C GLY A 42 -6.79 -3.01 8.43
N TYR A 43 -6.96 -2.76 7.14
CA TYR A 43 -5.95 -3.13 6.15
C TYR A 43 -4.59 -2.44 6.36
N GLY A 44 -4.58 -1.19 6.82
CA GLY A 44 -3.35 -0.47 7.16
C GLY A 44 -2.54 -1.15 8.26
N ASP A 45 -3.22 -1.79 9.23
CA ASP A 45 -2.54 -2.46 10.35
C ASP A 45 -1.67 -3.63 9.88
N THR A 46 -2.02 -4.27 8.75
CA THR A 46 -1.22 -5.36 8.19
C THR A 46 0.21 -4.92 7.91
N PHE A 47 0.41 -3.68 7.44
CA PHE A 47 1.74 -3.14 7.18
C PHE A 47 2.51 -2.86 8.47
N LEU A 48 1.84 -2.38 9.52
CA LEU A 48 2.45 -2.13 10.82
C LEU A 48 2.86 -3.43 11.51
N VAL A 49 2.05 -4.47 11.39
CA VAL A 49 2.34 -5.80 11.93
C VAL A 49 3.60 -6.38 11.29
N LEU A 50 3.75 -6.28 9.96
CA LEU A 50 4.97 -6.77 9.29
C LEU A 50 6.26 -6.11 9.80
N ALA A 51 6.22 -4.82 10.16
CA ALA A 51 7.37 -4.18 10.81
C ALA A 51 7.65 -4.76 12.20
N GLY A 52 6.60 -5.11 12.96
CA GLY A 52 6.74 -5.85 14.22
C GLY A 52 7.35 -7.24 14.07
N LEU A 53 7.23 -7.84 12.88
CA LEU A 53 7.90 -9.10 12.49
C LEU A 53 9.32 -8.88 11.95
N GLY A 54 9.79 -7.62 11.86
CA GLY A 54 11.15 -7.29 11.43
C GLY A 54 11.38 -7.31 9.92
N ILE A 55 10.31 -7.31 9.10
CA ILE A 55 10.41 -7.37 7.64
C ILE A 55 10.94 -6.05 7.05
N TYR A 56 10.56 -4.93 7.65
CA TYR A 56 11.04 -3.60 7.30
C TYR A 56 10.94 -2.63 8.48
N PRO A 57 11.61 -1.47 8.42
CA PRO A 57 11.57 -0.47 9.50
C PRO A 57 10.16 0.04 9.80
N LYS A 58 9.92 0.44 11.05
CA LYS A 58 8.62 0.97 11.51
C LYS A 58 8.26 2.26 10.77
N GLU A 59 9.25 3.08 10.48
CA GLU A 59 9.11 4.36 9.77
C GLU A 59 8.50 4.12 8.38
N PHE A 60 9.01 3.12 7.66
CA PHE A 60 8.46 2.73 6.36
C PHE A 60 7.02 2.19 6.48
N ALA A 61 6.73 1.43 7.53
CA ALA A 61 5.38 0.94 7.78
C ALA A 61 4.37 2.07 7.97
N GLU A 62 4.76 3.12 8.71
CA GLU A 62 3.95 4.32 8.92
C GLU A 62 3.75 5.15 7.63
N GLU A 63 4.73 5.12 6.72
CA GLU A 63 4.63 5.75 5.39
C GLU A 63 3.67 5.00 4.46
N ILE A 64 3.74 3.66 4.40
CA ILE A 64 2.96 2.86 3.45
C ILE A 64 1.56 2.49 3.96
N ALA A 65 1.35 2.37 5.27
CA ALA A 65 0.05 2.00 5.84
C ALA A 65 -1.12 2.89 5.40
N PRO A 66 -0.97 4.24 5.28
CA PRO A 66 -2.00 5.12 4.74
C PRO A 66 -2.45 4.77 3.32
N SER A 67 -1.60 4.10 2.52
CA SER A 67 -1.94 3.68 1.16
C SER A 67 -3.12 2.70 1.12
N ALA A 68 -3.38 1.96 2.20
CA ALA A 68 -4.57 1.11 2.32
C ALA A 68 -5.89 1.91 2.25
N GLY A 69 -5.87 3.19 2.59
CA GLY A 69 -6.99 4.13 2.47
C GLY A 69 -6.98 4.95 1.18
N LEU A 70 -5.98 4.79 0.31
CA LEU A 70 -5.76 5.65 -0.86
C LEU A 70 -6.96 5.66 -1.82
N ARG A 71 -7.69 4.54 -1.94
CA ARG A 71 -8.90 4.46 -2.75
C ARG A 71 -9.94 5.53 -2.36
N ASN A 72 -10.09 5.81 -1.06
CA ASN A 72 -11.05 6.83 -0.60
C ASN A 72 -10.48 8.25 -0.74
N ARG A 73 -9.16 8.38 -0.59
CA ARG A 73 -8.46 9.66 -0.69
C ARG A 73 -8.46 10.21 -2.10
N LEU A 74 -8.17 9.37 -3.10
CA LEU A 74 -8.20 9.77 -4.52
C LEU A 74 -9.58 10.30 -4.91
N VAL A 75 -10.68 9.61 -4.53
CA VAL A 75 -12.06 10.07 -4.80
C VAL A 75 -12.30 11.49 -4.26
N HIS A 76 -11.85 11.78 -3.04
CA HIS A 76 -11.98 13.12 -2.46
C HIS A 76 -11.07 14.17 -3.13
N GLU A 77 -9.85 13.81 -3.50
CA GLU A 77 -8.91 14.70 -4.20
C GLU A 77 -9.42 15.01 -5.64
N TYR A 78 -10.12 14.08 -6.28
CA TYR A 78 -10.78 14.30 -7.57
C TYR A 78 -11.93 15.29 -7.52
N ASP A 79 -12.75 15.28 -6.46
CA ASP A 79 -13.83 16.26 -6.27
C ASP A 79 -13.30 17.71 -6.21
N THR A 80 -12.03 17.88 -5.80
CA THR A 80 -11.35 19.18 -5.75
C THR A 80 -10.64 19.58 -7.05
N ALA A 81 -10.64 18.70 -8.07
CA ALA A 81 -10.05 18.90 -9.40
C ALA A 81 -8.53 19.25 -9.42
N ASP A 82 -7.77 18.91 -8.38
CA ASP A 82 -6.33 19.19 -8.31
C ASP A 82 -5.49 18.02 -8.86
N ARG A 83 -5.15 18.12 -10.15
CA ARG A 83 -4.35 17.11 -10.87
C ARG A 83 -2.93 16.94 -10.30
N GLU A 84 -2.38 17.97 -9.68
CA GLU A 84 -1.02 17.95 -9.14
C GLU A 84 -0.95 17.06 -7.89
N ILE A 85 -1.98 17.16 -7.04
CA ILE A 85 -2.13 16.31 -5.85
C ILE A 85 -2.22 14.84 -6.26
N ILE A 86 -3.07 14.51 -7.24
CA ILE A 86 -3.23 13.14 -7.75
C ILE A 86 -1.89 12.59 -8.26
N TYR A 87 -1.18 13.35 -9.09
CA TYR A 87 0.09 12.88 -9.67
C TYR A 87 1.14 12.63 -8.58
N THR A 88 1.19 13.50 -7.57
CA THR A 88 2.09 13.36 -6.42
C THR A 88 1.75 12.12 -5.60
N SER A 89 0.48 11.95 -5.20
CA SER A 89 -0.01 10.79 -4.44
C SER A 89 0.26 9.46 -5.16
N VAL A 90 0.07 9.41 -6.48
CA VAL A 90 0.35 8.23 -7.30
C VAL A 90 1.85 7.94 -7.34
N SER A 91 2.68 8.96 -7.54
CA SER A 91 4.14 8.81 -7.62
C SER A 91 4.73 8.31 -6.30
N GLU A 92 4.28 8.87 -5.18
CA GLU A 92 4.67 8.44 -3.83
C GLU A 92 4.26 6.98 -3.59
N ALA A 93 3.03 6.60 -3.94
CA ALA A 93 2.57 5.22 -3.79
C ALA A 93 3.44 4.24 -4.60
N LEU A 94 3.79 4.57 -5.84
CA LEU A 94 4.65 3.72 -6.66
C LEU A 94 6.05 3.53 -6.05
N GLU A 95 6.64 4.58 -5.49
CA GLU A 95 7.94 4.49 -4.81
C GLU A 95 7.84 3.61 -3.56
N GLN A 96 6.80 3.80 -2.75
CA GLN A 96 6.55 2.98 -1.57
C GLN A 96 6.37 1.51 -1.94
N TYR A 97 5.58 1.19 -2.96
CA TYR A 97 5.36 -0.19 -3.39
C TYR A 97 6.60 -0.84 -4.00
N ALA A 98 7.47 -0.07 -4.66
CA ALA A 98 8.77 -0.57 -5.11
C ALA A 98 9.66 -0.97 -3.92
N LYS A 99 9.74 -0.11 -2.88
CA LYS A 99 10.47 -0.41 -1.64
C LYS A 99 9.88 -1.62 -0.91
N TYR A 100 8.54 -1.69 -0.81
CA TYR A 100 7.83 -2.81 -0.22
C TYR A 100 8.21 -4.13 -0.90
N CYS A 101 8.16 -4.19 -2.23
CA CYS A 101 8.55 -5.39 -2.98
C CYS A 101 9.99 -5.81 -2.67
N ALA A 102 10.93 -4.87 -2.59
CA ALA A 102 12.32 -5.18 -2.23
C ALA A 102 12.43 -5.79 -0.83
N TYR A 103 11.71 -5.25 0.17
CA TYR A 103 11.70 -5.80 1.53
C TYR A 103 11.08 -7.20 1.58
N ILE A 104 9.96 -7.43 0.88
CA ILE A 104 9.34 -8.77 0.84
C ILE A 104 10.27 -9.79 0.19
N LEU A 105 10.94 -9.43 -0.91
CA LEU A 105 11.89 -10.31 -1.58
C LEU A 105 13.09 -10.65 -0.67
N ASP A 106 13.68 -9.64 -0.02
CA ASP A 106 14.78 -9.86 0.94
C ASP A 106 14.36 -10.73 2.13
N PHE A 107 13.12 -10.58 2.61
CA PHE A 107 12.56 -11.48 3.62
C PHE A 107 12.39 -12.91 3.11
N MET A 108 11.90 -13.10 1.89
CA MET A 108 11.72 -14.43 1.28
C MET A 108 13.04 -15.16 1.02
N GLU A 109 14.11 -14.43 0.69
CA GLU A 109 15.45 -15.02 0.50
C GLU A 109 16.11 -15.47 1.82
N LYS A 110 15.67 -14.93 2.95
CA LYS A 110 16.20 -15.23 4.29
C LYS A 110 15.46 -16.35 5.02
N GLN A 111 14.36 -16.84 4.45
CA GLN A 111 13.68 -18.06 4.93
C GLN A 111 14.37 -19.32 4.40
#